data_AF-A0AA41UDQ7-F1
#
_entry.id   AF-A0AA41UDQ7-F1
#
_cell.length_a   1.000
_cell.length_b   1.000
_cell.length_c   1.000
_cell.angle_alpha   90.00
_cell.angle_beta   90.00
_cell.angle_gamma   90.00
#
_symmetry.space_group_name_H-M   'P 1'
#
loop_
_entity.id
_entity.type
_entity.pdbx_description
1 polymer ?
#
loop_
_entity_poly.entity_id
_entity_poly.type
_entity_poly.pdbx_seq_one_letter_code
_entity_poly.pdbx_strand_id
1 'polypeptide(L)'
;MDSFTNAELAALAAQDQARTLQDLVGEFPDAIVPAVERARFIEPEEIATVMAACYTDHGFPSVASADGGWSGGHLDSDAEDFALVSYTCRTRFPTNPAYSVPLNDSQITYIYDYQTQVLTPCLEDAGYAVDTPPSREDFLARYRSDGGSWFPYEHVTGSDLAISITVQCPQMPDHLYG
;
A
#
# COMPACT_ATOMS: atom_id res chain seq x y z
N MET A 1 -16.18 -2.44 -13.39
CA MET A 1 -14.84 -2.82 -12.90
C MET A 1 -14.06 -3.25 -14.11
N ASP A 2 -13.20 -2.39 -14.64
CA ASP A 2 -12.16 -2.87 -15.53
C ASP A 2 -11.06 -3.42 -14.61
N SER A 3 -11.23 -4.68 -14.20
CA SER A 3 -10.18 -5.43 -13.53
C SER A 3 -8.96 -5.49 -14.45
N PHE A 4 -7.79 -5.11 -13.95
CA PHE A 4 -6.55 -5.27 -14.72
C PHE A 4 -6.43 -6.71 -15.21
N THR A 5 -6.14 -6.87 -16.50
CA THR A 5 -5.80 -8.17 -17.06
C THR A 5 -4.46 -8.63 -16.49
N ASN A 6 -4.22 -9.94 -16.48
CA ASN A 6 -2.93 -10.50 -16.07
C ASN A 6 -1.75 -9.92 -16.88
N ALA A 7 -1.98 -9.54 -18.14
CA ALA A 7 -0.97 -8.94 -18.99
C ALA A 7 -0.61 -7.50 -18.54
N GLU A 8 -1.61 -6.71 -18.14
CA GLU A 8 -1.39 -5.36 -17.62
C GLU A 8 -0.69 -5.39 -16.27
N LEU A 9 -1.09 -6.27 -15.35
CA LEU A 9 -0.40 -6.46 -14.08
C LEU A 9 1.06 -6.88 -14.29
N ALA A 10 1.32 -7.78 -15.25
CA ALA A 10 2.68 -8.20 -15.58
C ALA A 10 3.52 -7.04 -16.15
N ALA A 11 2.94 -6.19 -17.01
CA ALA A 11 3.62 -5.04 -17.59
C ALA A 11 3.96 -3.96 -16.54
N LEU A 12 3.02 -3.66 -15.63
CA LEU A 12 3.24 -2.71 -14.52
C LEU A 12 4.35 -3.19 -13.59
N ALA A 13 4.32 -4.48 -13.22
CA ALA A 13 5.35 -5.08 -12.39
C ALA A 13 6.73 -5.05 -13.06
N ALA A 14 6.80 -5.30 -14.37
CA ALA A 14 8.05 -5.23 -15.12
C ALA A 14 8.60 -3.80 -15.19
N GLN A 15 7.73 -2.79 -15.30
CA GLN A 15 8.13 -1.39 -15.28
C GLN A 15 8.69 -0.97 -13.91
N ASP A 16 8.02 -1.37 -12.82
CA ASP A 16 8.47 -1.07 -11.45
C ASP A 16 9.81 -1.75 -11.13
N GLN A 17 9.95 -3.01 -11.55
CA GLN A 17 11.22 -3.75 -11.43
C GLN A 17 12.34 -3.08 -12.24
N ALA A 18 12.07 -2.62 -13.46
CA ALA A 18 13.06 -1.94 -14.29
C ALA A 18 13.53 -0.63 -13.64
N ARG A 19 12.63 0.13 -13.01
CA ARG A 19 12.98 1.33 -12.24
C ARG A 19 13.86 0.98 -11.04
N THR A 20 13.45 -0.01 -10.26
CA THR A 20 14.21 -0.46 -9.07
C THR A 20 15.62 -0.92 -9.46
N LEU A 21 15.75 -1.63 -10.59
CA LEU A 21 17.05 -2.03 -11.12
C LEU A 21 17.89 -0.83 -11.55
N GLN A 22 17.28 0.15 -12.23
CA GLN A 22 17.95 1.36 -12.65
C GLN A 22 18.48 2.16 -11.45
N ASP A 23 17.70 2.26 -10.39
CA ASP A 23 18.10 2.95 -9.15
C ASP A 23 19.28 2.21 -8.48
N LEU A 24 19.19 0.87 -8.38
CA LEU A 24 20.26 0.02 -7.82
C LEU A 24 21.59 0.19 -8.58
N VAL A 25 21.57 0.08 -9.91
CA VAL A 25 22.79 0.22 -10.74
C VAL A 25 23.25 1.67 -10.80
N GLY A 26 22.36 2.63 -10.61
CA GLY A 26 22.73 4.05 -10.47
C GLY A 26 23.53 4.32 -9.20
N GLU A 27 23.16 3.66 -8.09
CA GLU A 27 23.83 3.79 -6.80
C GLU A 27 25.08 2.91 -6.69
N PHE A 28 25.02 1.68 -7.22
CA PHE A 28 26.09 0.68 -7.21
C PHE A 28 26.40 0.20 -8.64
N PRO A 29 27.17 0.97 -9.43
CA PRO A 29 27.41 0.67 -10.86
C PRO A 29 28.16 -0.63 -11.13
N ASP A 30 28.98 -1.07 -10.17
CA ASP A 30 29.79 -2.28 -10.26
C ASP A 30 29.11 -3.50 -9.63
N ALA A 31 27.90 -3.34 -9.08
CA ALA A 31 27.18 -4.41 -8.41
C ALA A 31 26.83 -5.55 -9.37
N ILE A 32 27.06 -6.78 -8.90
CA ILE A 32 26.66 -7.98 -9.63
C ILE A 32 25.21 -8.29 -9.28
N VAL A 33 24.29 -7.77 -10.10
CA VAL A 33 22.85 -7.94 -9.89
C VAL A 33 22.44 -9.41 -10.12
N PRO A 34 21.79 -10.08 -9.15
CA PRO A 34 21.31 -11.44 -9.33
C PRO A 34 20.17 -11.52 -10.35
N ALA A 35 20.13 -12.59 -11.13
CA ALA A 35 18.95 -12.92 -11.93
C ALA A 35 17.85 -13.48 -11.00
N VAL A 36 16.74 -12.76 -10.89
CA VAL A 36 15.63 -13.12 -10.00
C VAL A 36 14.34 -13.18 -10.80
N GLU A 37 13.62 -14.29 -10.66
CA GLU A 37 12.28 -14.46 -11.22
C GLU A 37 11.21 -14.09 -10.19
N ARG A 38 10.12 -13.47 -10.65
CA ARG A 38 8.93 -13.23 -9.83
C ARG A 38 8.27 -14.56 -9.48
N ALA A 39 8.18 -14.87 -8.19
CA ALA A 39 7.50 -16.06 -7.71
C ALA A 39 5.97 -15.89 -7.74
N ARG A 40 5.47 -14.77 -7.20
CA ARG A 40 4.04 -14.41 -7.18
C ARG A 40 3.87 -12.93 -6.86
N PHE A 41 2.67 -12.40 -7.09
CA PHE A 41 2.25 -11.15 -6.45
C PHE A 41 1.91 -11.39 -4.98
N ILE A 42 2.10 -10.36 -4.17
CA ILE A 42 1.70 -10.34 -2.77
C ILE A 42 0.69 -9.21 -2.53
N GLU A 43 -0.21 -9.45 -1.60
CA GLU A 43 -1.22 -8.49 -1.17
C GLU A 43 -0.65 -7.55 -0.08
N PRO A 44 -1.18 -6.33 0.11
CA PRO A 44 -0.64 -5.35 1.05
C PRO A 44 -0.45 -5.90 2.47
N GLU A 45 -1.38 -6.71 2.96
CA GLU A 45 -1.33 -7.35 4.27
C GLU A 45 -0.21 -8.38 4.43
N GLU A 46 0.30 -8.93 3.32
CA GLU A 46 1.37 -9.92 3.31
C GLU A 46 2.76 -9.29 3.34
N ILE A 47 2.89 -8.01 2.95
CA ILE A 47 4.18 -7.34 2.69
C ILE A 47 5.14 -7.51 3.86
N ALA A 48 4.72 -7.15 5.07
CA ALA A 48 5.55 -7.22 6.27
C ALA A 48 6.14 -8.63 6.49
N THR A 49 5.28 -9.64 6.42
CA THR A 49 5.65 -11.03 6.73
C THR A 49 6.54 -11.61 5.65
N VAL A 50 6.19 -11.40 4.37
CA VAL A 50 6.95 -11.94 3.24
C VAL A 50 8.32 -11.26 3.11
N MET A 51 8.39 -9.94 3.28
CA MET A 51 9.66 -9.22 3.22
C MET A 51 10.56 -9.59 4.39
N ALA A 52 10.06 -9.62 5.62
CA ALA A 52 10.86 -10.03 6.78
C ALA A 52 11.44 -11.44 6.62
N ALA A 53 10.64 -12.39 6.12
CA ALA A 53 11.09 -13.74 5.85
C ALA A 53 12.17 -13.77 4.75
N CYS A 54 11.94 -13.08 3.63
CA CYS A 54 12.89 -13.04 2.53
C CYS A 54 14.25 -12.43 2.93
N TYR A 55 14.25 -11.31 3.65
CA TYR A 55 15.49 -10.71 4.14
C TYR A 55 16.22 -11.64 5.12
N THR A 56 15.48 -12.31 6.01
CA THR A 56 16.05 -13.28 6.95
C THR A 56 16.69 -14.47 6.22
N ASP A 57 16.05 -15.00 5.17
CA ASP A 57 16.60 -16.07 4.32
C ASP A 57 17.89 -15.66 3.62
N HIS A 58 18.08 -14.36 3.38
CA HIS A 58 19.28 -13.77 2.81
C HIS A 58 20.31 -13.32 3.85
N GLY A 59 20.12 -13.67 5.12
CA GLY A 59 21.09 -13.38 6.18
C GLY A 59 20.93 -12.01 6.84
N PHE A 60 19.78 -11.36 6.63
CA PHE A 60 19.40 -10.07 7.24
C PHE A 60 18.25 -10.32 8.22
N PRO A 61 18.53 -10.66 9.50
CA PRO A 61 17.49 -10.98 10.48
C PRO A 61 16.48 -9.85 10.58
N SER A 62 15.25 -10.14 10.16
CA SER A 62 14.17 -9.16 10.04
C SER A 62 12.89 -9.69 10.66
N VAL A 63 12.09 -8.79 11.22
CA VAL A 63 10.83 -9.10 11.88
C VAL A 63 9.72 -8.22 11.33
N ALA A 64 8.58 -8.84 11.05
CA ALA A 64 7.35 -8.14 10.71
C ALA A 64 6.84 -7.39 11.94
N SER A 65 6.38 -6.16 11.70
CA SER A 65 5.78 -5.30 12.71
C SER A 65 4.25 -5.36 12.58
N ALA A 66 3.55 -5.14 13.69
CA ALA A 66 2.09 -5.16 13.72
C ALA A 66 1.44 -4.01 12.92
N ASP A 67 2.21 -2.98 12.56
CA ASP A 67 1.79 -1.84 11.74
C ASP A 67 1.89 -2.09 10.23
N GLY A 68 2.21 -3.32 9.81
CA GLY A 68 2.40 -3.67 8.40
C GLY A 68 3.78 -3.31 7.84
N GLY A 69 4.69 -2.79 8.68
CA GLY A 69 6.09 -2.64 8.34
C GLY A 69 6.93 -3.89 8.66
N TRP A 70 8.22 -3.84 8.35
CA TRP A 70 9.21 -4.78 8.89
C TRP A 70 10.48 -4.03 9.30
N SER A 71 11.23 -4.59 10.23
CA SER A 71 12.46 -3.99 10.74
C SER A 71 13.55 -5.04 10.97
N GLY A 72 14.81 -4.62 10.98
CA GLY A 72 15.96 -5.48 11.24
C GLY A 72 17.06 -5.40 10.18
N GLY A 73 18.09 -6.22 10.36
CA GLY A 73 19.10 -6.58 9.35
C GLY A 73 20.11 -5.53 8.89
N HIS A 74 19.84 -4.22 8.97
CA HIS A 74 20.64 -3.22 8.26
C HIS A 74 21.80 -2.58 9.06
N LEU A 75 21.80 -2.66 10.39
CA LEU A 75 22.67 -1.82 11.23
C LEU A 75 24.17 -2.13 11.11
N ASP A 76 24.54 -3.34 10.69
CA ASP A 76 25.94 -3.79 10.54
C ASP A 76 26.23 -4.38 9.14
N SER A 77 25.32 -4.23 8.19
CA SER A 77 25.44 -4.81 6.84
C SER A 77 26.08 -3.84 5.85
N ASP A 78 26.80 -4.38 4.86
CA ASP A 78 27.22 -3.60 3.70
C ASP A 78 25.98 -3.03 2.96
N ALA A 79 26.07 -1.77 2.53
CA ALA A 79 24.96 -1.08 1.89
C ALA A 79 24.62 -1.68 0.52
N GLU A 80 25.62 -2.15 -0.24
CA GLU A 80 25.42 -2.82 -1.52
C GLU A 80 24.72 -4.17 -1.31
N ASP A 81 25.17 -4.96 -0.33
CA ASP A 81 24.56 -6.25 0.00
C ASP A 81 23.09 -6.08 0.41
N PHE A 82 22.79 -5.09 1.25
CA PHE A 82 21.41 -4.78 1.64
C PHE A 82 20.56 -4.37 0.43
N ALA A 83 21.10 -3.54 -0.47
CA ALA A 83 20.41 -3.10 -1.67
C ALA A 83 20.13 -4.26 -2.64
N LEU A 84 21.08 -5.19 -2.80
CA LEU A 84 20.92 -6.41 -3.60
C LEU A 84 19.87 -7.36 -3.03
N VAL A 85 19.83 -7.53 -1.71
CA VAL A 85 18.78 -8.33 -1.04
C VAL A 85 17.42 -7.64 -1.17
N SER A 86 17.36 -6.32 -1.01
CA SER A 86 16.14 -5.54 -1.23
C SER A 86 15.60 -5.72 -2.65
N TYR A 87 16.46 -5.57 -3.65
CA TYR A 87 16.13 -5.82 -5.05
C TYR A 87 15.63 -7.24 -5.28
N THR A 88 16.31 -8.23 -4.71
CA THR A 88 15.96 -9.65 -4.83
C THR A 88 14.58 -9.93 -4.25
N CYS A 89 14.33 -9.50 -3.02
CA CYS A 89 13.07 -9.75 -2.33
C CYS A 89 11.89 -9.05 -3.01
N ARG A 90 12.06 -7.78 -3.41
CA ARG A 90 11.02 -7.01 -4.12
C ARG A 90 10.74 -7.53 -5.52
N THR A 91 11.77 -8.06 -6.20
CA THR A 91 11.61 -8.71 -7.51
C THR A 91 10.89 -10.05 -7.40
N ARG A 92 11.24 -10.85 -6.38
CA ARG A 92 10.66 -12.17 -6.18
C ARG A 92 9.20 -12.09 -5.72
N PHE A 93 8.88 -11.09 -4.90
CA PHE A 93 7.58 -10.87 -4.28
C PHE A 93 7.08 -9.43 -4.46
N PRO A 94 6.85 -8.97 -5.70
CA PRO A 94 6.32 -7.64 -5.93
C PRO A 94 4.90 -7.55 -5.38
N THR A 95 4.57 -6.41 -4.78
CA THR A 95 3.20 -6.08 -4.44
C THR A 95 2.35 -6.07 -5.70
N ASN A 96 1.13 -6.56 -5.61
CA ASN A 96 0.19 -6.52 -6.72
C ASN A 96 0.02 -5.05 -7.21
N PRO A 97 0.38 -4.75 -8.47
CA PRO A 97 0.42 -3.36 -8.94
C PRO A 97 -0.96 -2.71 -9.02
N ALA A 98 -2.05 -3.49 -8.92
CA ALA A 98 -3.41 -2.98 -8.75
C ALA A 98 -3.54 -2.00 -7.56
N TYR A 99 -2.71 -2.16 -6.52
CA TYR A 99 -2.70 -1.27 -5.35
C TYR A 99 -1.82 -0.03 -5.53
N SER A 100 -0.99 0.02 -6.57
CA SER A 100 -0.01 1.09 -6.80
C SER A 100 -0.42 2.04 -7.93
N VAL A 101 -1.51 1.74 -8.62
CA VAL A 101 -2.10 2.62 -9.64
C VAL A 101 -3.10 3.61 -9.01
N PRO A 102 -3.26 4.81 -9.59
CA PRO A 102 -4.35 5.70 -9.20
C PRO A 102 -5.71 5.00 -9.31
N LEU A 103 -6.58 5.24 -8.32
CA LEU A 103 -7.94 4.70 -8.33
C LEU A 103 -8.71 5.20 -9.55
N ASN A 104 -9.50 4.32 -10.15
CA ASN A 104 -10.43 4.72 -11.22
C ASN A 104 -11.73 5.31 -10.64
N ASP A 105 -12.55 5.91 -11.50
CA ASP A 105 -13.79 6.61 -11.13
C ASP A 105 -14.78 5.76 -10.36
N SER A 106 -14.85 4.47 -10.68
CA SER A 106 -15.75 3.54 -9.99
C SER A 106 -15.27 3.23 -8.58
N GLN A 107 -13.95 3.15 -8.37
CA GLN A 107 -13.34 2.96 -7.06
C GLN A 107 -13.48 4.23 -6.20
N ILE A 108 -13.21 5.40 -6.77
CA ILE A 108 -13.39 6.69 -6.07
C ILE A 108 -14.88 6.90 -5.72
N THR A 109 -15.79 6.55 -6.63
CA THR A 109 -17.22 6.50 -6.35
C THR A 109 -17.55 5.58 -5.18
N TYR A 110 -17.00 4.37 -5.19
CA TYR A 110 -17.30 3.38 -4.16
C TYR A 110 -16.81 3.84 -2.78
N ILE A 111 -15.65 4.48 -2.73
CA ILE A 111 -15.17 5.17 -1.53
C ILE A 111 -16.17 6.23 -1.06
N TYR A 112 -16.64 7.10 -1.95
CA TYR A 112 -17.60 8.14 -1.59
C TYR A 112 -18.92 7.57 -1.05
N ASP A 113 -19.46 6.55 -1.72
CA ASP A 113 -20.70 5.88 -1.30
C ASP A 113 -20.50 5.18 0.05
N TYR A 114 -19.37 4.49 0.26
CA TYR A 114 -19.03 3.89 1.56
C TYR A 114 -18.90 4.93 2.66
N GLN A 115 -18.15 6.01 2.41
CA GLN A 115 -17.92 7.05 3.40
C GLN A 115 -19.24 7.69 3.84
N THR A 116 -20.13 7.99 2.89
CA THR A 116 -21.39 8.68 3.18
C THR A 116 -22.47 7.76 3.75
N GLN A 117 -22.55 6.50 3.30
CA GLN A 117 -23.66 5.60 3.65
C GLN A 117 -23.33 4.61 4.77
N VAL A 118 -22.05 4.35 5.03
CA VAL A 118 -21.61 3.36 6.02
C VAL A 118 -20.74 4.01 7.08
N LEU A 119 -19.70 4.74 6.68
CA LEU A 119 -18.72 5.28 7.61
C LEU A 119 -19.27 6.41 8.46
N THR A 120 -19.94 7.38 7.84
CA THR A 120 -20.56 8.51 8.54
C THR A 120 -21.54 8.03 9.62
N PRO A 121 -22.53 7.17 9.32
CA PRO A 121 -23.42 6.65 10.36
C PRO A 121 -22.69 5.90 11.48
N CYS A 122 -21.66 5.10 11.16
CA CYS A 122 -20.88 4.36 12.16
C CYS A 122 -20.18 5.31 13.16
N LEU A 123 -19.57 6.38 12.64
CA LEU A 123 -18.89 7.37 13.46
C LEU A 123 -19.87 8.18 14.31
N GLU A 124 -21.01 8.58 13.74
CA GLU A 124 -22.07 9.29 14.48
C GLU A 124 -22.65 8.43 15.60
N ASP A 125 -22.88 7.13 15.36
CA ASP A 125 -23.32 6.16 16.36
C ASP A 125 -22.27 5.94 17.46
N ALA A 126 -20.98 6.04 17.12
CA ALA A 126 -19.87 6.00 18.07
C ALA A 126 -19.68 7.33 18.82
N GLY A 127 -20.47 8.37 18.50
CA GLY A 127 -20.48 9.66 19.20
C GLY A 127 -19.57 10.73 18.59
N TYR A 128 -19.02 10.51 17.40
CA TYR A 128 -18.19 11.48 16.69
C TYR A 128 -19.02 12.36 15.77
N ALA A 129 -18.69 13.64 15.71
CA ALA A 129 -19.26 14.54 14.72
C ALA A 129 -18.61 14.31 13.35
N VAL A 130 -19.40 14.31 12.29
CA VAL A 130 -18.92 14.20 10.92
C VAL A 130 -19.40 15.40 10.12
N ASP A 131 -18.50 16.07 9.41
CA ASP A 131 -18.85 17.20 8.56
C ASP A 131 -19.69 16.75 7.36
N THR A 132 -20.59 17.62 6.92
CA THR A 132 -21.43 17.37 5.74
C THR A 132 -20.57 17.03 4.52
N PRO A 133 -20.85 15.92 3.81
CA PRO A 133 -20.09 15.57 2.61
C PRO A 133 -20.28 16.60 1.49
N PRO A 134 -19.25 16.82 0.65
CA PRO A 134 -19.42 17.55 -0.60
C PRO A 134 -20.35 16.77 -1.54
N SER A 135 -20.74 17.37 -2.67
CA SER A 135 -21.41 16.59 -3.71
C SER A 135 -20.48 15.48 -4.24
N ARG A 136 -21.04 14.37 -4.74
CA ARG A 136 -20.25 13.29 -5.34
C ARG A 136 -19.38 13.80 -6.50
N GLU A 137 -19.91 14.70 -7.33
CA GLU A 137 -19.16 15.30 -8.43
C GLU A 137 -17.95 16.10 -7.93
N ASP A 138 -18.15 16.94 -6.91
CA ASP A 138 -17.06 17.72 -6.30
C ASP A 138 -16.02 16.81 -5.62
N PHE A 139 -16.46 15.73 -4.97
CA PHE A 139 -15.57 14.75 -4.36
C PHE A 139 -14.66 14.10 -5.41
N LEU A 140 -15.22 13.60 -6.52
CA LEU A 140 -14.44 12.98 -7.60
C LEU A 140 -13.47 13.97 -8.24
N ALA A 141 -13.90 15.21 -8.45
CA ALA A 141 -13.04 16.25 -9.01
C ALA A 141 -11.83 16.54 -8.11
N ARG A 142 -12.06 16.65 -6.79
CA ARG A 142 -10.99 16.94 -5.82
C ARG A 142 -10.07 15.76 -5.57
N TYR A 143 -10.62 14.55 -5.48
CA TYR A 143 -9.83 13.32 -5.27
C TYR A 143 -8.66 13.20 -6.27
N ARG A 144 -8.89 13.62 -7.52
CA ARG A 144 -7.87 13.61 -8.58
C ARG A 144 -6.86 14.75 -8.51
N SER A 145 -7.21 15.88 -7.90
CA SER A 145 -6.35 17.06 -7.85
C SER A 145 -5.46 17.12 -6.61
N ASP A 146 -5.94 16.66 -5.46
CA ASP A 146 -5.25 16.81 -4.17
C ASP A 146 -5.36 15.61 -3.22
N GLY A 147 -5.99 14.50 -3.65
CA GLY A 147 -6.19 13.31 -2.83
C GLY A 147 -7.48 13.31 -2.00
N GLY A 148 -8.32 14.36 -2.13
CA GLY A 148 -9.62 14.45 -1.49
C GLY A 148 -9.60 15.40 -0.29
N SER A 149 -10.50 16.40 -0.32
CA SER A 149 -10.55 17.45 0.71
C SER A 149 -11.51 17.16 1.87
N TRP A 150 -12.25 16.05 1.82
CA TRP A 150 -13.25 15.70 2.82
C TRP A 150 -13.03 14.26 3.25
N PHE A 151 -12.99 14.05 4.56
CA PHE A 151 -12.76 12.76 5.17
C PHE A 151 -13.56 12.66 6.48
N PRO A 152 -14.41 11.64 6.67
CA PRO A 152 -15.30 11.53 7.84
C PRO A 152 -14.61 11.55 9.21
N TYR A 153 -13.32 11.21 9.25
CA TYR A 153 -12.54 11.10 10.47
C TYR A 153 -11.92 12.42 10.96
N GLU A 154 -12.17 13.55 10.30
CA GLU A 154 -11.56 14.86 10.62
C GLU A 154 -11.66 15.24 12.11
N HIS A 155 -12.77 14.89 12.77
CA HIS A 155 -13.02 15.19 14.19
C HIS A 155 -12.69 14.05 15.16
N VAL A 156 -12.15 12.93 14.66
CA VAL A 156 -11.68 11.82 15.50
C VAL A 156 -10.25 12.15 15.93
N THR A 157 -10.03 12.41 17.23
CA THR A 157 -8.76 12.93 17.75
C THR A 157 -8.11 12.02 18.80
N GLY A 158 -6.81 12.22 19.03
CA GLY A 158 -6.12 11.69 20.22
C GLY A 158 -6.06 10.17 20.33
N SER A 159 -6.32 9.65 21.55
CA SER A 159 -6.28 8.22 21.90
C SER A 159 -7.34 7.37 21.19
N ASP A 160 -8.35 8.00 20.60
CA ASP A 160 -9.47 7.29 19.97
C ASP A 160 -9.09 6.76 18.58
N LEU A 161 -8.16 7.42 17.88
CA LEU A 161 -7.50 6.89 16.68
C LEU A 161 -6.72 5.59 16.97
N ALA A 162 -6.53 5.21 18.25
CA ALA A 162 -5.91 3.95 18.60
C ALA A 162 -6.90 2.79 18.40
N ILE A 163 -6.66 2.01 17.33
CA ILE A 163 -7.12 0.64 17.01
C ILE A 163 -8.63 0.36 17.16
N SER A 164 -9.26 0.66 18.29
CA SER A 164 -10.66 0.36 18.59
C SER A 164 -11.65 1.01 17.62
N ILE A 165 -11.56 2.33 17.37
CA ILE A 165 -12.52 2.97 16.45
C ILE A 165 -12.26 2.59 14.99
N THR A 166 -11.01 2.42 14.59
CA THR A 166 -10.66 2.06 13.21
C THR A 166 -10.98 0.60 12.91
N VAL A 167 -11.04 -0.26 13.93
CA VAL A 167 -11.58 -1.63 13.84
C VAL A 167 -13.12 -1.60 13.80
N GLN A 168 -13.77 -0.74 14.59
CA GLN A 168 -15.23 -0.64 14.62
C GLN A 168 -15.80 0.00 13.34
N CYS A 169 -15.19 1.07 12.87
CA CYS A 169 -15.59 1.88 11.72
C CYS A 169 -14.42 1.99 10.73
N PRO A 170 -14.13 0.94 9.92
CA PRO A 170 -13.00 0.94 9.00
C PRO A 170 -12.98 2.17 8.08
N GLN A 171 -11.80 2.76 7.87
CA GLN A 171 -11.69 4.00 7.08
C GLN A 171 -11.87 3.79 5.57
N MET A 172 -11.65 2.55 5.11
CA MET A 172 -11.73 2.17 3.70
C MET A 172 -12.74 1.03 3.54
N PRO A 173 -13.47 0.99 2.41
CA PRO A 173 -14.32 -0.15 2.12
C PRO A 173 -13.47 -1.40 1.83
N ASP A 174 -13.99 -2.56 2.21
CA ASP A 174 -13.50 -3.84 1.72
C ASP A 174 -13.66 -3.93 0.19
N HIS A 175 -12.86 -4.79 -0.46
CA HIS A 175 -13.00 -5.07 -1.90
C HIS A 175 -12.89 -3.86 -2.83
N LEU A 176 -12.24 -2.76 -2.41
CA LEU A 176 -12.01 -1.59 -3.26
C LEU A 176 -11.33 -1.94 -4.60
N TYR A 177 -10.52 -2.99 -4.62
CA TYR A 177 -9.76 -3.43 -5.78
C TYR A 177 -10.35 -4.69 -6.46
N GLY A 178 -11.49 -5.20 -5.99
CA GLY A 178 -12.14 -6.43 -6.47
C GLY A 178 -12.16 -7.54 -5.43
#